data_AF-A0A814NIT1-F1
#
_entry.id   AF-A0A814NIT1-F1
#
_cell.length_a   1.000
_cell.length_b   1.000
_cell.length_c   1.000
_cell.angle_alpha   90.00
_cell.angle_beta   90.00
_cell.angle_gamma   90.00
#
_symmetry.space_group_name_H-M   'P 1'
#
loop_
_entity.id
_entity.type
_entity.pdbx_description
1 polymer ?
#
loop_
_entity_poly.entity_id
_entity_poly.type
_entity_poly.pdbx_seq_one_letter_code
_entity_poly.pdbx_strand_id
1 'polypeptide(L)'
;MYIQYKIPDEELFIVGFLPLTNLTIAHHVVTFACHTPYSNESFWIGNKPCNGPTVILHDWSYNIPTLALLPKDVGIAVGRNTPNKYIVVNVHYLLILKGDNSGLQLVMTRKPCKYHANTLLSGSSDIKLQPNTQTIQVPFSCSYRGQLVSFFAAAVHTHMWGRVNSLYRVRNGNVTLIVKNSPKISQAFNLLSSPIDIQSGDYLIGQCVYDNNDDRVIVVGDTHNDEMCNIYVMYSYIPENITSNQQTIYRPPFPTCWNNLVPNMTKLIPEDSVIFPPISDEDQTDVDESTSSSTTTVEVLKSTTIKNIDNFTSADTPKQTITKQFSFHHDTLVIVWTSLIIILILFVMLCYILYIRNRRQVTRFNVYAINVDNSDTSNDSMFTNWTNRQNKFKRLEFDIDEENPSSY
;
A
#
# COMPACT_ATOMS: atom_id res chain seq x y z
N MET A 1 -2.41 3.71 8.59
CA MET A 1 -3.25 2.89 9.49
C MET A 1 -2.84 1.44 9.33
N TYR A 2 -2.77 0.65 10.40
CA TYR A 2 -2.43 -0.77 10.34
C TYR A 2 -3.65 -1.67 10.56
N ILE A 3 -3.67 -2.84 9.91
CA ILE A 3 -4.67 -3.91 10.05
C ILE A 3 -3.92 -5.23 10.25
N GLN A 4 -4.39 -6.12 11.12
CA GLN A 4 -3.78 -7.45 11.31
C GLN A 4 -4.61 -8.62 10.74
N TYR A 5 -3.91 -9.64 10.24
CA TYR A 5 -4.46 -10.94 9.85
C TYR A 5 -3.64 -12.07 10.48
N LYS A 6 -4.27 -12.90 11.31
CA LYS A 6 -3.63 -14.09 11.89
C LYS A 6 -3.60 -15.22 10.87
N ILE A 7 -2.40 -15.69 10.53
CA ILE A 7 -2.21 -16.86 9.67
C ILE A 7 -2.75 -18.12 10.40
N PRO A 8 -3.52 -19.00 9.73
CA PRO A 8 -3.91 -20.30 10.26
C PRO A 8 -2.69 -21.13 10.71
N ASP A 9 -2.82 -21.97 11.76
CA ASP A 9 -1.71 -22.82 12.21
C ASP A 9 -1.56 -24.09 11.35
N GLU A 10 -1.31 -23.87 10.07
CA GLU A 10 -0.89 -24.83 9.05
C GLU A 10 0.38 -24.30 8.37
N GLU A 11 0.97 -25.07 7.47
CA GLU A 11 2.12 -24.65 6.66
C GLU A 11 1.60 -24.05 5.34
N LEU A 12 1.94 -22.78 5.09
CA LEU A 12 1.41 -22.01 3.96
C LEU A 12 2.53 -21.17 3.32
N PHE A 13 2.40 -20.93 2.03
CA PHE A 13 3.34 -20.12 1.25
C PHE A 13 2.60 -18.99 0.55
N ILE A 14 2.99 -17.74 0.80
CA ILE A 14 2.52 -16.59 0.02
C ILE A 14 3.31 -16.56 -1.29
N VAL A 15 2.60 -16.58 -2.41
CA VAL A 15 3.15 -16.58 -3.78
C VAL A 15 2.74 -15.32 -4.56
N GLY A 16 1.99 -14.40 -3.95
CA GLY A 16 1.59 -13.15 -4.58
C GLY A 16 0.80 -12.20 -3.67
N PHE A 17 0.78 -10.94 -4.07
CA PHE A 17 0.22 -9.79 -3.37
C PHE A 17 -0.63 -8.99 -4.34
N LEU A 18 -1.94 -9.20 -4.32
CA LEU A 18 -2.87 -8.47 -5.18
C LEU A 18 -3.43 -7.28 -4.41
N PRO A 19 -3.04 -6.02 -4.75
CA PRO A 19 -3.63 -4.84 -4.13
C PRO A 19 -5.12 -4.78 -4.47
N LEU A 20 -5.94 -4.49 -3.46
CA LEU A 20 -7.37 -4.23 -3.64
C LEU A 20 -7.63 -2.80 -3.19
N THR A 21 -7.25 -1.85 -4.01
CA THR A 21 -7.20 -0.42 -3.65
C THR A 21 -8.26 0.37 -4.40
N ASN A 22 -8.97 1.25 -3.69
CA ASN A 22 -9.64 2.35 -4.35
C ASN A 22 -8.60 3.42 -4.66
N LEU A 23 -8.27 3.57 -5.95
CA LEU A 23 -7.10 4.32 -6.43
C LEU A 23 -7.15 5.82 -6.10
N THR A 24 -8.32 6.36 -5.77
CA THR A 24 -8.51 7.76 -5.34
C THR A 24 -8.36 7.98 -3.83
N ILE A 25 -8.00 6.94 -3.05
CA ILE A 25 -8.05 6.96 -1.58
C ILE A 25 -6.75 6.47 -0.95
N ALA A 26 -6.28 5.28 -1.31
CA ALA A 26 -5.08 4.66 -0.75
C ALA A 26 -3.83 4.99 -1.58
N HIS A 27 -2.81 5.58 -0.94
CA HIS A 27 -1.55 5.99 -1.58
C HIS A 27 -0.52 4.86 -1.62
N HIS A 28 -0.34 4.18 -0.48
CA HIS A 28 0.55 3.03 -0.33
C HIS A 28 -0.12 1.89 0.45
N VAL A 29 0.24 0.64 0.12
CA VAL A 29 -0.17 -0.56 0.86
C VAL A 29 1.05 -1.42 1.18
N VAL A 30 1.67 -1.14 2.33
CA VAL A 30 2.88 -1.83 2.81
C VAL A 30 2.49 -3.09 3.58
N THR A 31 3.10 -4.23 3.25
CA THR A 31 2.78 -5.53 3.87
C THR A 31 3.94 -6.02 4.71
N PHE A 32 3.66 -6.36 5.97
CA PHE A 32 4.63 -6.88 6.93
C PHE A 32 4.22 -8.27 7.43
N ALA A 33 5.20 -9.06 7.90
CA ALA A 33 4.97 -10.28 8.66
C ALA A 33 5.81 -10.30 9.95
N CYS A 34 5.25 -10.91 10.99
CA CYS A 34 5.89 -11.02 12.31
C CYS A 34 5.22 -12.08 13.19
N HIS A 35 5.80 -12.30 14.38
CA HIS A 35 5.24 -13.22 15.38
C HIS A 35 4.09 -12.60 16.19
N THR A 36 4.20 -11.31 16.50
CA THR A 36 3.25 -10.56 17.34
C THR A 36 3.05 -9.16 16.75
N PRO A 37 1.82 -8.79 16.34
CA PRO A 37 1.47 -7.41 15.94
C PRO A 37 1.72 -6.38 17.05
N TYR A 38 1.61 -5.09 16.73
CA TYR A 38 1.82 -4.04 17.73
C TYR A 38 0.63 -3.92 18.71
N SER A 39 -0.60 -3.96 18.20
CA SER A 39 -1.82 -4.03 19.03
C SER A 39 -2.49 -5.42 18.94
N ASN A 40 -3.32 -5.73 19.93
CA ASN A 40 -4.26 -6.86 19.89
C ASN A 40 -5.59 -6.50 19.21
N GLU A 41 -5.81 -5.22 18.90
CA GLU A 41 -6.97 -4.71 18.17
C GLU A 41 -6.91 -5.10 16.68
N SER A 42 -8.07 -5.14 16.01
CA SER A 42 -8.16 -5.50 14.59
C SER A 42 -7.41 -4.52 13.67
N PHE A 43 -7.40 -3.24 14.05
CA PHE A 43 -6.65 -2.16 13.40
C PHE A 43 -6.10 -1.19 14.46
N TRP A 44 -5.11 -0.37 14.10
CA TRP A 44 -4.64 0.76 14.93
C TRP A 44 -4.01 1.87 14.08
N ILE A 45 -3.80 3.03 14.69
CA ILE A 45 -3.06 4.18 14.13
C ILE A 45 -1.70 4.28 14.84
N GLY A 46 -0.69 4.84 14.15
CA GLY A 46 0.69 4.97 14.63
C GLY A 46 1.71 4.55 13.58
N ASN A 47 2.98 4.36 14.00
CA ASN A 47 4.13 4.13 13.12
C ASN A 47 4.75 2.71 13.24
N LYS A 48 4.16 1.82 14.06
CA LYS A 48 4.74 0.50 14.38
C LYS A 48 3.82 -0.67 13.97
N PRO A 49 4.26 -1.60 13.10
CA PRO A 49 3.46 -2.74 12.67
C PRO A 49 3.45 -3.90 13.68
N CYS A 50 4.57 -4.18 14.36
CA CYS A 50 4.74 -5.37 15.17
C CYS A 50 5.51 -5.12 16.45
N ASN A 51 5.25 -5.93 17.48
CA ASN A 51 5.99 -5.89 18.74
C ASN A 51 7.16 -6.89 18.73
N GLY A 52 8.18 -6.61 17.91
CA GLY A 52 9.37 -7.44 17.77
C GLY A 52 9.93 -7.41 16.34
N PRO A 53 10.71 -8.44 15.95
CA PRO A 53 11.20 -8.60 14.59
C PRO A 53 10.07 -8.53 13.56
N THR A 54 10.27 -7.68 12.56
CA THR A 54 9.32 -7.40 11.47
C THR A 54 10.02 -7.66 10.14
N VAL A 55 9.34 -8.33 9.21
CA VAL A 55 9.81 -8.51 7.82
C VAL A 55 8.84 -7.79 6.91
N ILE A 56 9.31 -6.84 6.09
CA ILE A 56 8.51 -6.29 4.99
C ILE A 56 8.44 -7.33 3.85
N LEU A 57 7.22 -7.67 3.42
CA LEU A 57 6.95 -8.72 2.43
C LEU A 57 6.53 -8.19 1.06
N HIS A 58 5.96 -6.99 1.02
CA HIS A 58 5.53 -6.33 -0.20
C HIS A 58 5.36 -4.84 0.08
N ASP A 59 5.50 -4.01 -0.94
CA ASP A 59 5.09 -2.60 -0.91
C ASP A 59 4.41 -2.27 -2.24
N TRP A 60 3.29 -1.57 -2.15
CA TRP A 60 2.49 -1.13 -3.29
C TRP A 60 2.34 0.38 -3.24
N SER A 61 2.53 1.03 -4.39
CA SER A 61 2.21 2.45 -4.61
C SER A 61 1.28 2.57 -5.81
N TYR A 62 0.49 3.63 -5.83
CA TYR A 62 -0.24 4.06 -7.02
C TYR A 62 0.72 4.26 -8.22
N ASN A 63 0.21 4.07 -9.45
CA ASN A 63 0.89 4.06 -10.74
C ASN A 63 2.12 3.13 -10.94
N ILE A 64 2.82 2.70 -9.88
CA ILE A 64 4.03 1.89 -10.00
C ILE A 64 3.74 0.40 -10.36
N PRO A 65 4.42 -0.18 -11.37
CA PRO A 65 4.38 -1.63 -11.64
C PRO A 65 4.98 -2.48 -10.52
N THR A 66 4.15 -2.94 -9.59
CA THR A 66 4.54 -3.71 -8.39
C THR A 66 4.58 -5.22 -8.62
N LEU A 67 5.37 -5.95 -7.80
CA LEU A 67 5.50 -7.41 -7.85
C LEU A 67 4.26 -8.17 -7.34
N ALA A 68 3.20 -8.19 -8.15
CA ALA A 68 1.91 -8.82 -7.83
C ALA A 68 1.98 -10.34 -7.62
N LEU A 69 2.95 -11.02 -8.25
CA LEU A 69 3.24 -12.45 -8.08
C LEU A 69 4.74 -12.66 -7.89
N LEU A 70 5.13 -13.57 -7.00
CA LEU A 70 6.53 -13.97 -6.84
C LEU A 70 7.00 -14.83 -8.03
N PRO A 71 8.33 -14.95 -8.27
CA PRO A 71 8.84 -15.80 -9.34
C PRO A 71 8.40 -17.27 -9.19
N LYS A 72 8.34 -18.00 -10.31
CA LYS A 72 7.86 -19.39 -10.34
C LYS A 72 8.58 -20.28 -9.32
N ASP A 73 7.80 -21.10 -8.62
CA ASP A 73 8.22 -22.03 -7.56
C ASP A 73 8.89 -21.37 -6.33
N VAL A 74 8.79 -20.04 -6.19
CA VAL A 74 9.19 -19.25 -5.01
C VAL A 74 7.98 -18.93 -4.14
N GLY A 75 8.09 -19.02 -2.81
CA GLY A 75 7.05 -18.58 -1.88
C GLY A 75 7.58 -18.16 -0.51
N ILE A 76 6.95 -17.15 0.10
CA ILE A 76 7.26 -16.70 1.47
C ILE A 76 6.51 -17.60 2.44
N ALA A 77 7.24 -18.39 3.23
CA ALA A 77 6.66 -19.31 4.19
C ALA A 77 6.04 -18.56 5.39
N VAL A 78 4.84 -18.99 5.78
CA VAL A 78 4.06 -18.45 6.90
C VAL A 78 3.35 -19.56 7.69
N GLY A 79 2.90 -19.26 8.90
CA GLY A 79 2.13 -20.21 9.73
C GLY A 79 3.00 -21.10 10.62
N ARG A 80 2.64 -22.39 10.75
CA ARG A 80 3.03 -23.27 11.87
C ARG A 80 4.53 -23.30 12.18
N ASN A 81 5.37 -23.52 11.18
CA ASN A 81 6.80 -23.76 11.36
C ASN A 81 7.67 -22.50 11.24
N THR A 82 7.04 -21.31 11.27
CA THR A 82 7.67 -20.04 10.90
C THR A 82 7.51 -18.96 12.00
N PRO A 83 8.37 -17.93 12.04
CA PRO A 83 8.13 -16.74 12.86
C PRO A 83 6.95 -15.89 12.35
N ASN A 84 6.54 -16.08 11.10
CA ASN A 84 5.50 -15.30 10.42
C ASN A 84 4.09 -15.82 10.79
N LYS A 85 3.63 -15.47 11.99
CA LYS A 85 2.33 -15.86 12.56
C LYS A 85 1.20 -14.90 12.19
N TYR A 86 1.54 -13.65 11.92
CA TYR A 86 0.61 -12.60 11.52
C TYR A 86 1.14 -11.87 10.30
N ILE A 87 0.22 -11.46 9.44
CA ILE A 87 0.44 -10.42 8.44
C ILE A 87 -0.12 -9.13 9.00
N VAL A 88 0.61 -8.04 8.86
CA VAL A 88 0.17 -6.69 9.21
C VAL A 88 0.26 -5.83 7.97
N VAL A 89 -0.86 -5.24 7.56
CA VAL A 89 -0.95 -4.37 6.39
C VAL A 89 -1.03 -2.93 6.87
N ASN A 90 -0.11 -2.07 6.44
CA ASN A 90 -0.29 -0.63 6.54
C ASN A 90 -0.98 -0.12 5.28
N VAL A 91 -2.04 0.66 5.44
CA VAL A 91 -2.57 1.50 4.37
C VAL A 91 -2.27 2.95 4.72
N HIS A 92 -1.58 3.64 3.81
CA HIS A 92 -1.35 5.08 3.87
C HIS A 92 -2.40 5.79 3.01
N TYR A 93 -3.02 6.84 3.55
CA TYR A 93 -4.14 7.54 2.94
C TYR A 93 -3.75 8.99 2.68
N LEU A 94 -4.02 9.52 1.47
CA LEU A 94 -3.93 10.96 1.22
C LEU A 94 -5.04 11.72 1.97
N LEU A 95 -6.24 11.14 2.01
CA LEU A 95 -7.43 11.69 2.64
C LEU A 95 -8.18 10.57 3.38
N ILE A 96 -8.59 10.82 4.62
CA ILE A 96 -9.44 9.89 5.38
C ILE A 96 -10.88 10.00 4.86
N LEU A 97 -11.19 9.22 3.83
CA LEU A 97 -12.49 9.20 3.16
C LEU A 97 -13.40 8.11 3.78
N LYS A 98 -14.68 8.47 4.01
CA LYS A 98 -15.66 7.58 4.64
C LYS A 98 -16.09 6.46 3.68
N GLY A 99 -16.04 5.20 4.13
CA GLY A 99 -16.52 4.05 3.36
C GLY A 99 -15.50 3.44 2.38
N ASP A 100 -14.21 3.62 2.62
CA ASP A 100 -13.16 2.84 1.95
C ASP A 100 -13.30 1.31 2.22
N ASN A 101 -12.86 0.52 1.23
CA ASN A 101 -12.76 -0.94 1.29
C ASN A 101 -11.33 -1.46 1.02
N SER A 102 -10.35 -0.54 0.93
CA SER A 102 -9.02 -0.86 0.43
C SER A 102 -8.28 -1.86 1.32
N GLY A 103 -7.37 -2.60 0.71
CA GLY A 103 -6.61 -3.64 1.39
C GLY A 103 -5.82 -4.51 0.42
N LEU A 104 -5.69 -5.78 0.77
CA LEU A 104 -4.72 -6.68 0.17
C LEU A 104 -5.29 -8.10 0.06
N GLN A 105 -5.09 -8.73 -1.10
CA GLN A 105 -5.39 -10.13 -1.33
C GLN A 105 -4.09 -10.94 -1.45
N LEU A 106 -3.85 -11.77 -0.44
CA LEU A 106 -2.72 -12.70 -0.42
C LEU A 106 -3.06 -13.92 -1.27
N VAL A 107 -2.21 -14.19 -2.26
CA VAL A 107 -2.25 -15.44 -3.02
C VAL A 107 -1.39 -16.45 -2.29
N MET A 108 -1.99 -17.55 -1.82
CA MET A 108 -1.31 -18.57 -1.02
C MET A 108 -1.51 -19.99 -1.56
N THR A 109 -0.61 -20.89 -1.21
CA THR A 109 -0.68 -22.32 -1.52
C THR A 109 -0.28 -23.17 -0.31
N ARG A 110 -0.82 -24.41 -0.23
CA ARG A 110 -0.31 -25.46 0.68
C ARG A 110 0.74 -26.35 0.03
N LYS A 111 0.89 -26.28 -1.29
CA LYS A 111 1.94 -27.00 -2.02
C LYS A 111 3.29 -26.41 -1.65
N PRO A 112 4.26 -27.19 -1.14
CA PRO A 112 5.59 -26.67 -0.83
C PRO A 112 6.26 -26.02 -2.04
N CYS A 113 6.73 -24.78 -1.86
CA CYS A 113 7.52 -24.08 -2.86
C CYS A 113 8.93 -24.68 -2.91
N LYS A 114 9.53 -24.75 -4.11
CA LYS A 114 10.90 -25.28 -4.29
C LYS A 114 11.95 -24.35 -3.66
N TYR A 115 11.67 -23.05 -3.68
CA TYR A 115 12.47 -22.01 -3.08
C TYR A 115 11.63 -21.22 -2.09
N HIS A 116 12.19 -20.90 -0.93
CA HIS A 116 11.55 -20.00 0.01
C HIS A 116 12.06 -18.59 -0.22
N ALA A 117 11.19 -17.60 -0.06
CA ALA A 117 11.55 -16.18 -0.11
C ALA A 117 11.61 -15.55 1.28
N ASN A 118 12.47 -14.55 1.41
CA ASN A 118 12.48 -13.59 2.51
C ASN A 118 13.05 -12.25 2.02
N THR A 119 13.04 -11.24 2.89
CA THR A 119 13.53 -9.90 2.57
C THR A 119 14.73 -9.56 3.46
N LEU A 120 15.84 -9.18 2.84
CA LEU A 120 16.97 -8.56 3.51
C LEU A 120 16.67 -7.08 3.73
N LEU A 121 16.75 -6.60 4.98
CA LEU A 121 16.92 -5.17 5.26
C LEU A 121 18.40 -4.84 5.23
N SER A 122 18.84 -4.06 4.24
CA SER A 122 20.18 -3.49 4.19
C SER A 122 20.14 -1.96 4.38
N GLY A 123 21.12 -1.37 5.05
CA GLY A 123 21.02 0.04 5.40
C GLY A 123 21.98 0.55 6.49
N SER A 124 21.68 1.74 7.01
CA SER A 124 22.48 2.39 8.05
C SER A 124 21.63 3.23 9.03
N SER A 125 21.94 3.14 10.32
CA SER A 125 21.51 4.09 11.34
C SER A 125 22.50 5.24 11.55
N ASP A 126 23.67 5.20 10.92
CA ASP A 126 24.77 6.15 11.17
C ASP A 126 24.58 7.46 10.40
N ILE A 127 23.33 7.97 10.40
CA ILE A 127 22.87 9.16 9.67
C ILE A 127 23.10 10.40 10.54
N LYS A 128 23.85 11.36 10.02
CA LYS A 128 24.03 12.69 10.63
C LYS A 128 24.19 13.77 9.55
N LEU A 129 23.10 14.14 8.91
CA LEU A 129 23.11 15.11 7.81
C LEU A 129 23.43 16.50 8.37
N GLN A 130 24.49 17.15 7.89
CA GLN A 130 24.84 18.50 8.33
C GLN A 130 23.92 19.55 7.69
N PRO A 131 23.64 20.70 8.36
CA PRO A 131 22.84 21.78 7.79
C PRO A 131 23.37 22.25 6.43
N ASN A 132 22.48 22.71 5.54
CA ASN A 132 22.84 23.35 4.26
C ASN A 132 23.94 22.62 3.46
N THR A 133 23.93 21.28 3.45
CA THR A 133 25.00 20.44 2.90
C THR A 133 24.44 19.44 1.89
N GLN A 134 24.99 19.47 0.67
CA GLN A 134 24.59 18.60 -0.44
C GLN A 134 25.44 17.32 -0.50
N THR A 135 24.88 16.27 -1.11
CA THR A 135 25.55 15.02 -1.49
C THR A 135 26.26 14.33 -0.31
N ILE A 136 25.56 14.31 0.83
CA ILE A 136 25.98 13.64 2.06
C ILE A 136 25.84 12.13 1.85
N GLN A 137 26.94 11.40 1.89
CA GLN A 137 26.98 9.95 1.67
C GLN A 137 27.00 9.21 3.01
N VAL A 138 26.04 8.30 3.21
CA VAL A 138 25.95 7.40 4.37
C VAL A 138 26.21 5.97 3.89
N PRO A 139 27.46 5.48 3.93
CA PRO A 139 27.83 4.15 3.45
C PRO A 139 27.61 3.06 4.52
N PHE A 140 27.32 1.84 4.06
CA PHE A 140 27.19 0.64 4.88
C PHE A 140 27.81 -0.58 4.19
N SER A 141 28.19 -1.61 4.96
CA SER A 141 28.78 -2.83 4.39
C SER A 141 28.76 -4.02 5.35
N CYS A 142 28.66 -5.23 4.79
CA CYS A 142 28.67 -6.49 5.54
C CYS A 142 29.38 -7.61 4.79
N SER A 143 29.99 -8.54 5.53
CA SER A 143 30.43 -9.84 4.99
C SER A 143 29.26 -10.84 5.02
N TYR A 144 28.96 -11.44 3.88
CA TYR A 144 27.94 -12.47 3.75
C TYR A 144 28.53 -13.85 4.10
N ARG A 145 27.83 -14.60 4.96
CA ARG A 145 28.28 -15.92 5.47
C ARG A 145 27.16 -16.98 5.51
N GLY A 146 26.09 -16.78 4.74
CA GLY A 146 25.00 -17.74 4.60
C GLY A 146 25.22 -18.76 3.48
N GLN A 147 24.23 -19.63 3.30
CA GLN A 147 24.06 -20.47 2.10
C GLN A 147 23.92 -19.64 0.81
N LEU A 148 23.94 -20.29 -0.35
CA LEU A 148 23.62 -19.64 -1.63
C LEU A 148 22.16 -19.12 -1.63
N VAL A 149 21.99 -17.85 -2.01
CA VAL A 149 20.68 -17.21 -2.22
C VAL A 149 20.66 -16.43 -3.55
N SER A 150 19.48 -16.17 -4.09
CA SER A 150 19.27 -15.40 -5.32
C SER A 150 18.41 -14.18 -5.05
N PHE A 151 18.99 -12.99 -5.16
CA PHE A 151 18.28 -11.71 -5.08
C PHE A 151 17.47 -11.51 -6.36
N PHE A 152 16.21 -11.08 -6.27
CA PHE A 152 15.31 -10.98 -7.45
C PHE A 152 14.45 -9.72 -7.53
N ALA A 153 14.22 -9.01 -6.42
CA ALA A 153 13.56 -7.69 -6.42
C ALA A 153 14.14 -6.81 -5.32
N ALA A 154 14.09 -5.49 -5.49
CA ALA A 154 14.56 -4.53 -4.50
C ALA A 154 13.67 -3.28 -4.42
N ALA A 155 13.68 -2.67 -3.25
CA ALA A 155 13.01 -1.41 -2.91
C ALA A 155 14.01 -0.50 -2.17
N VAL A 156 13.89 0.82 -2.33
CA VAL A 156 14.69 1.82 -1.61
C VAL A 156 13.78 2.74 -0.80
N HIS A 157 14.21 3.13 0.39
CA HIS A 157 13.42 3.97 1.27
C HIS A 157 14.30 4.97 2.04
N THR A 158 13.81 6.21 2.07
CA THR A 158 14.28 7.36 2.86
C THR A 158 13.05 8.21 3.19
N HIS A 159 13.26 9.26 3.97
CA HIS A 159 12.33 10.37 4.07
C HIS A 159 12.73 11.50 3.09
N MET A 160 12.53 12.76 3.48
CA MET A 160 12.46 13.93 2.60
C MET A 160 13.77 14.32 1.92
N TRP A 161 14.92 14.08 2.56
CA TRP A 161 16.24 14.57 2.12
C TRP A 161 16.98 13.56 1.24
N GLY A 162 16.48 12.32 1.14
CA GLY A 162 17.03 11.30 0.27
C GLY A 162 17.05 11.70 -1.22
N ARG A 163 18.15 11.35 -1.90
CA ARG A 163 18.42 11.63 -3.31
C ARG A 163 18.55 10.34 -4.11
N VAL A 164 19.44 9.44 -3.66
CA VAL A 164 19.69 8.14 -4.30
C VAL A 164 20.22 7.12 -3.30
N ASN A 165 19.68 5.91 -3.34
CA ASN A 165 20.14 4.78 -2.55
C ASN A 165 20.70 3.71 -3.51
N SER A 166 21.83 3.09 -3.15
CA SER A 166 22.49 2.09 -3.98
C SER A 166 23.10 0.94 -3.17
N LEU A 167 23.09 -0.26 -3.77
CA LEU A 167 23.59 -1.51 -3.18
C LEU A 167 24.31 -2.33 -4.25
N TYR A 168 25.43 -2.95 -3.86
CA TYR A 168 26.32 -3.73 -4.70
C TYR A 168 26.79 -5.00 -3.97
N ARG A 169 27.02 -6.08 -4.74
CA ARG A 169 27.81 -7.25 -4.31
C ARG A 169 29.26 -7.02 -4.68
N VAL A 170 30.20 -7.29 -3.78
CA VAL A 170 31.62 -7.46 -4.12
C VAL A 170 32.01 -8.93 -3.99
N ARG A 171 32.55 -9.51 -5.06
CA ARG A 171 33.11 -10.86 -5.10
C ARG A 171 34.47 -10.82 -5.78
N ASN A 172 35.53 -11.29 -5.11
CA ASN A 172 36.91 -11.31 -5.64
C ASN A 172 37.38 -9.93 -6.17
N GLY A 173 36.95 -8.84 -5.55
CA GLY A 173 37.23 -7.46 -5.98
C GLY A 173 36.33 -6.92 -7.11
N ASN A 174 35.56 -7.77 -7.80
CA ASN A 174 34.58 -7.35 -8.80
C ASN A 174 33.31 -6.82 -8.11
N VAL A 175 32.82 -5.65 -8.54
CA VAL A 175 31.65 -4.96 -7.99
C VAL A 175 30.48 -5.14 -8.95
N THR A 176 29.39 -5.75 -8.47
CA THR A 176 28.15 -5.97 -9.23
C THR A 176 27.03 -5.13 -8.64
N LEU A 177 26.43 -4.24 -9.43
CA LEU A 177 25.25 -3.48 -9.04
C LEU A 177 24.07 -4.43 -8.73
N ILE A 178 23.40 -4.21 -7.60
CA ILE A 178 22.14 -4.88 -7.25
C ILE A 178 20.97 -3.92 -7.50
N VAL A 179 21.01 -2.74 -6.89
CA VAL A 179 20.01 -1.68 -7.11
C VAL A 179 20.65 -0.31 -6.96
N LYS A 180 20.20 0.65 -7.76
CA LYS A 180 20.49 2.08 -7.64
C LYS A 180 19.21 2.80 -8.05
N ASN A 181 18.51 3.40 -7.11
CA ASN A 181 17.21 4.06 -7.37
C ASN A 181 17.04 5.32 -6.52
N SER A 182 16.22 6.26 -6.99
CA SER A 182 15.78 7.39 -6.18
C SER A 182 14.52 7.03 -5.36
N PRO A 183 14.53 7.23 -4.04
CA PRO A 183 13.35 7.04 -3.18
C PRO A 183 12.22 8.05 -3.46
N LYS A 184 12.48 9.05 -4.31
CA LYS A 184 11.48 10.04 -4.77
C LYS A 184 10.73 9.61 -6.04
N ILE A 185 11.16 8.52 -6.69
CA ILE A 185 10.48 7.94 -7.86
C ILE A 185 9.69 6.70 -7.44
N SER A 186 10.36 5.74 -6.79
CA SER A 186 9.72 4.48 -6.43
C SER A 186 10.36 3.86 -5.19
N GLN A 187 9.54 3.73 -4.14
CA GLN A 187 9.86 2.98 -2.93
C GLN A 187 9.31 1.54 -2.97
N ALA A 188 8.57 1.18 -4.02
CA ALA A 188 8.02 -0.15 -4.20
C ALA A 188 9.07 -1.18 -4.63
N PHE A 189 8.74 -2.47 -4.50
CA PHE A 189 9.62 -3.56 -4.94
C PHE A 189 9.59 -3.72 -6.47
N ASN A 190 10.70 -3.33 -7.08
CA ASN A 190 10.97 -3.47 -8.51
C ASN A 190 11.80 -4.74 -8.76
N LEU A 191 11.52 -5.46 -9.85
CA LEU A 191 12.33 -6.62 -10.24
C LEU A 191 13.76 -6.20 -10.62
N LEU A 192 14.74 -7.03 -10.28
CA LEU A 192 16.10 -6.87 -10.80
C LEU A 192 16.15 -7.30 -12.27
N SER A 193 16.99 -6.62 -13.08
CA SER A 193 17.15 -6.91 -14.51
C SER A 193 17.60 -8.35 -14.80
N SER A 194 18.28 -8.97 -13.85
CA SER A 194 18.47 -10.42 -13.76
C SER A 194 18.63 -10.82 -12.29
N PRO A 195 18.32 -12.07 -11.90
CA PRO A 195 18.55 -12.53 -10.52
C PRO A 195 20.04 -12.59 -10.20
N ILE A 196 20.44 -12.06 -9.03
CA ILE A 196 21.84 -11.96 -8.61
C ILE A 196 22.12 -12.96 -7.50
N ASP A 197 23.13 -13.80 -7.70
CA ASP A 197 23.55 -14.81 -6.74
C ASP A 197 24.43 -14.21 -5.62
N ILE A 198 24.12 -14.50 -4.37
CA ILE A 198 24.95 -14.13 -3.20
C ILE A 198 25.37 -15.42 -2.48
N GLN A 199 26.66 -15.54 -2.18
CA GLN A 199 27.25 -16.73 -1.56
C GLN A 199 28.18 -16.37 -0.39
N SER A 200 28.47 -17.34 0.48
CA SER A 200 29.44 -17.17 1.58
C SER A 200 30.80 -16.66 1.07
N GLY A 201 31.31 -15.60 1.69
CA GLY A 201 32.54 -14.91 1.27
C GLY A 201 32.33 -13.66 0.42
N ASP A 202 31.12 -13.44 -0.10
CA ASP A 202 30.75 -12.16 -0.71
C ASP A 202 30.70 -11.03 0.33
N TYR A 203 30.81 -9.79 -0.14
CA TYR A 203 30.45 -8.61 0.63
C TYR A 203 29.26 -7.91 -0.01
N LEU A 204 28.38 -7.37 0.83
CA LEU A 204 27.41 -6.36 0.40
C LEU A 204 27.98 -4.99 0.79
N ILE A 205 27.97 -4.05 -0.14
CA ILE A 205 28.32 -2.64 0.11
C ILE A 205 27.23 -1.76 -0.48
N GLY A 206 26.93 -0.64 0.16
CA GLY A 206 25.94 0.30 -0.35
C GLY A 206 26.05 1.66 0.31
N GLN A 207 25.30 2.61 -0.22
CA GLN A 207 25.16 3.91 0.41
C GLN A 207 23.82 4.56 0.09
N CYS A 208 23.35 5.35 1.04
CA CYS A 208 22.27 6.31 0.85
C CYS A 208 22.87 7.72 0.74
N VAL A 209 22.36 8.52 -0.18
CA VAL A 209 22.87 9.85 -0.50
C VAL A 209 21.75 10.87 -0.29
N TYR A 210 22.07 11.97 0.38
CA TYR A 210 21.11 12.99 0.82
C TYR A 210 21.56 14.40 0.46
N ASP A 211 20.60 15.28 0.25
CA ASP A 211 20.81 16.72 0.10
C ASP A 211 20.04 17.44 1.23
N ASN A 212 20.75 17.96 2.24
CA ASN A 212 20.12 18.65 3.36
C ASN A 212 20.06 20.16 3.11
N ASN A 213 18.84 20.68 2.95
CA ASN A 213 18.55 22.10 2.74
C ASN A 213 18.04 22.80 4.02
N ASP A 214 17.96 22.08 5.15
CA ASP A 214 17.55 22.66 6.44
C ASP A 214 18.75 23.34 7.14
N ASP A 215 18.46 24.33 7.99
CA ASP A 215 19.41 24.91 8.95
C ASP A 215 19.74 24.00 10.15
N ARG A 216 19.21 22.76 10.20
CA ARG A 216 19.37 21.81 11.31
C ARG A 216 20.08 20.52 10.88
N VAL A 217 20.64 19.82 11.87
CA VAL A 217 21.14 18.45 11.67
C VAL A 217 19.96 17.49 11.57
N ILE A 218 19.94 16.63 10.55
CA ILE A 218 19.01 15.50 10.45
C ILE A 218 19.70 14.23 10.95
N VAL A 219 18.97 13.38 11.67
CA VAL A 219 19.46 12.10 12.23
C VAL A 219 18.50 10.97 11.89
N VAL A 220 18.88 9.72 12.20
CA VAL A 220 18.01 8.55 12.01
C VAL A 220 16.75 8.61 12.89
N GLY A 221 15.58 8.23 12.36
CA GLY A 221 14.33 8.12 13.12
C GLY A 221 13.10 7.70 12.30
N ASP A 222 11.98 7.47 12.99
CA ASP A 222 10.73 6.91 12.43
C ASP A 222 9.69 7.98 12.04
N THR A 223 10.07 9.27 11.94
CA THR A 223 9.16 10.36 11.55
C THR A 223 9.66 11.13 10.33
N HIS A 224 8.75 11.84 9.65
CA HIS A 224 9.07 12.69 8.50
C HIS A 224 10.05 13.85 8.80
N ASN A 225 10.40 14.08 10.07
CA ASN A 225 11.39 15.08 10.49
C ASN A 225 12.80 14.49 10.65
N ASP A 226 12.90 13.16 10.64
CA ASP A 226 14.11 12.36 10.74
C ASP A 226 14.41 11.71 9.38
N GLU A 227 15.43 10.86 9.29
CA GLU A 227 15.76 10.10 8.07
C GLU A 227 15.90 8.59 8.27
N MET A 228 15.82 7.86 7.15
CA MET A 228 16.17 6.43 7.06
C MET A 228 17.12 6.18 5.89
N CYS A 229 18.00 5.18 6.05
CA CYS A 229 18.82 4.64 4.97
C CYS A 229 18.45 3.17 4.80
N ASN A 230 17.35 2.89 4.10
CA ASN A 230 16.84 1.54 3.93
C ASN A 230 16.91 1.12 2.45
N ILE A 231 17.39 -0.09 2.22
CA ILE A 231 17.33 -0.80 0.95
C ILE A 231 16.86 -2.23 1.27
N TYR A 232 15.63 -2.54 0.88
CA TYR A 232 15.04 -3.86 1.06
C TYR A 232 15.29 -4.71 -0.17
N VAL A 233 15.74 -5.96 -0.01
CA VAL A 233 15.99 -6.87 -1.14
C VAL A 233 15.31 -8.21 -0.91
N MET A 234 14.38 -8.56 -1.79
CA MET A 234 13.78 -9.89 -1.82
C MET A 234 14.76 -10.90 -2.39
N TYR A 235 14.92 -12.01 -1.69
CA TYR A 235 15.77 -13.11 -2.11
C TYR A 235 15.09 -14.46 -1.95
N SER A 236 15.40 -15.38 -2.86
CA SER A 236 14.97 -16.78 -2.80
C SER A 236 16.14 -17.69 -2.42
N TYR A 237 15.84 -18.77 -1.71
CA TYR A 237 16.81 -19.75 -1.23
C TYR A 237 16.19 -21.14 -1.16
N ILE A 238 17.01 -22.19 -1.26
CA ILE A 238 16.56 -23.56 -0.98
C ILE A 238 16.54 -23.73 0.54
N PRO A 239 15.44 -24.18 1.17
CA PRO A 239 15.43 -24.44 2.60
C PRO A 239 16.45 -25.51 3.02
N GLU A 240 17.26 -25.19 4.02
CA GLU A 240 17.97 -26.22 4.78
C GLU A 240 16.98 -26.96 5.69
N ASN A 241 16.97 -28.30 5.62
CA ASN A 241 16.15 -29.13 6.50
C ASN A 241 16.77 -29.22 7.90
N ILE A 242 16.66 -28.13 8.67
CA ILE A 242 17.08 -28.06 10.08
C ILE A 242 16.07 -28.87 10.92
N THR A 243 16.30 -30.18 11.02
CA THR A 243 15.42 -31.15 11.67
C THR A 243 15.68 -31.24 13.18
N SER A 244 15.24 -30.23 13.94
CA SER A 244 15.10 -30.36 15.39
C SER A 244 13.93 -31.29 15.70
N ASN A 245 14.22 -32.57 15.99
CA ASN A 245 13.26 -33.60 16.39
C ASN A 245 11.96 -33.61 15.55
N GLN A 246 12.09 -33.92 14.26
CA GLN A 246 11.00 -34.02 13.26
C GLN A 246 10.33 -32.70 12.85
N GLN A 247 10.74 -31.53 13.36
CA GLN A 247 10.26 -30.23 12.88
C GLN A 247 11.35 -29.48 12.12
N THR A 248 11.04 -29.02 10.89
CA THR A 248 11.87 -28.10 10.11
C THR A 248 11.58 -26.67 10.53
N ILE A 249 12.58 -25.96 11.06
CA ILE A 249 12.42 -24.55 11.48
C ILE A 249 12.81 -23.60 10.34
N TYR A 250 11.90 -22.73 9.92
CA TYR A 250 12.12 -21.78 8.84
C TYR A 250 12.90 -20.56 9.34
N ARG A 251 14.21 -20.56 9.11
CA ARG A 251 15.12 -19.46 9.47
C ARG A 251 15.68 -18.81 8.20
N PRO A 252 15.49 -17.50 7.96
CA PRO A 252 16.15 -16.81 6.86
C PRO A 252 17.68 -16.81 7.06
N PRO A 253 18.48 -17.12 6.02
CA PRO A 253 19.93 -17.23 6.15
C PRO A 253 20.62 -15.88 6.40
N PHE A 254 20.02 -14.77 5.98
CA PHE A 254 20.59 -13.44 6.15
C PHE A 254 19.48 -12.37 6.21
N PRO A 255 19.01 -11.98 7.42
CA PRO A 255 17.89 -11.06 7.57
C PRO A 255 18.27 -9.58 7.47
N THR A 256 19.50 -9.22 7.86
CA THR A 256 19.96 -7.82 7.96
C THR A 256 21.39 -7.62 7.47
N CYS A 257 21.67 -6.45 6.90
CA CYS A 257 23.00 -5.89 6.71
C CYS A 257 22.99 -4.42 7.13
N TRP A 258 23.52 -4.12 8.31
CA TRP A 258 23.31 -2.82 8.96
C TRP A 258 24.63 -2.16 9.35
N ASN A 259 24.75 -0.87 9.03
CA ASN A 259 25.91 0.01 9.26
C ASN A 259 27.19 -0.45 8.53
N ASN A 260 28.27 0.30 8.69
CA ASN A 260 29.52 0.06 7.97
C ASN A 260 30.44 -0.94 8.71
N LEU A 261 30.11 -2.23 8.66
CA LEU A 261 30.83 -3.30 9.37
C LEU A 261 32.17 -3.68 8.71
N VAL A 262 32.39 -3.30 7.45
CA VAL A 262 33.65 -3.55 6.71
C VAL A 262 34.13 -2.30 5.93
N PRO A 263 34.52 -1.18 6.60
CA PRO A 263 34.76 0.13 5.94
C PRO A 263 35.86 0.18 4.86
N ASN A 264 36.69 -0.85 4.73
CA ASN A 264 37.61 -0.94 3.59
C ASN A 264 36.91 -1.33 2.29
N MET A 265 35.76 -2.01 2.35
CA MET A 265 34.97 -2.42 1.18
C MET A 265 34.11 -1.30 0.63
N THR A 266 33.66 -0.34 1.45
CA THR A 266 32.89 0.83 0.96
C THR A 266 33.72 1.79 0.11
N LYS A 267 35.05 1.61 0.08
CA LYS A 267 35.97 2.28 -0.88
C LYS A 267 35.85 1.76 -2.31
N LEU A 268 35.08 0.68 -2.52
CA LEU A 268 34.78 0.10 -3.83
C LEU A 268 33.37 0.48 -4.33
N ILE A 269 32.65 1.36 -3.63
CA ILE A 269 31.41 1.94 -4.16
C ILE A 269 31.80 2.86 -5.34
N PRO A 270 31.18 2.72 -6.52
CA PRO A 270 31.48 3.56 -7.67
C PRO A 270 31.23 5.05 -7.42
N GLU A 271 32.08 5.93 -7.95
CA GLU A 271 31.95 7.38 -7.79
C GLU A 271 30.64 7.93 -8.39
N ASP A 272 30.12 7.31 -9.45
CA ASP A 272 28.84 7.68 -10.06
C ASP A 272 27.62 7.34 -9.18
N SER A 273 27.78 6.59 -8.09
CA SER A 273 26.68 6.16 -7.22
C SER A 273 25.88 7.33 -6.62
N VAL A 274 26.48 8.51 -6.48
CA VAL A 274 25.82 9.76 -6.04
C VAL A 274 24.96 10.43 -7.12
N ILE A 275 25.12 10.00 -8.38
CA ILE A 275 24.39 10.50 -9.54
C ILE A 275 23.23 9.55 -9.82
N PHE A 276 22.01 9.96 -9.52
CA PHE A 276 20.85 9.38 -10.20
C PHE A 276 20.64 10.12 -11.54
N PRO A 277 20.27 9.43 -12.64
CA PRO A 277 19.87 10.10 -13.87
C PRO A 277 18.71 11.09 -13.60
N PRO A 278 18.59 12.20 -14.36
CA PRO A 278 17.39 13.01 -14.30
C PRO A 278 16.16 12.17 -14.66
N ILE A 279 15.09 12.39 -13.91
CA ILE A 279 13.76 11.80 -14.15
C ILE A 279 13.30 12.27 -15.53
N SER A 280 12.79 11.35 -16.36
CA SER A 280 12.13 11.73 -17.62
C SER A 280 10.77 12.35 -17.35
N ASP A 281 10.39 13.38 -18.11
CA ASP A 281 9.20 14.22 -17.86
C ASP A 281 7.89 13.44 -17.59
N GLU A 282 7.73 12.22 -18.12
CA GLU A 282 6.59 11.32 -17.86
C GLU A 282 6.54 10.76 -16.42
N ASP A 283 7.68 10.51 -15.77
CA ASP A 283 7.76 10.11 -14.35
C ASP A 283 7.66 11.34 -13.42
N GLN A 284 7.74 12.56 -13.96
CA GLN A 284 7.83 13.78 -13.17
C GLN A 284 6.45 14.37 -12.79
N THR A 285 5.40 14.07 -13.54
CA THR A 285 4.02 14.49 -13.21
C THR A 285 3.52 13.91 -11.89
N ASP A 286 3.97 12.72 -11.54
CA ASP A 286 3.59 12.01 -10.30
C ASP A 286 4.37 12.53 -9.06
N VAL A 287 5.36 13.42 -9.26
CA VAL A 287 6.13 14.04 -8.17
C VAL A 287 5.48 15.35 -7.69
N ASP A 288 5.04 16.21 -8.61
CA ASP A 288 4.61 17.57 -8.29
C ASP A 288 3.27 17.66 -7.54
N GLU A 289 2.39 16.65 -7.69
CA GLU A 289 1.10 16.60 -6.95
C GLU A 289 1.31 16.51 -5.42
N SER A 290 2.51 16.09 -4.96
CA SER A 290 2.87 16.03 -3.55
C SER A 290 3.11 17.39 -2.85
N THR A 291 3.19 18.51 -3.59
CA THR A 291 3.51 19.83 -3.01
C THR A 291 2.56 20.98 -3.36
N SER A 292 1.61 20.79 -4.28
CA SER A 292 0.74 21.89 -4.74
C SER A 292 -0.52 22.08 -3.87
N SER A 293 -0.49 23.11 -2.99
CA SER A 293 -1.69 23.62 -2.32
C SER A 293 -2.56 24.43 -3.31
N SER A 294 -3.27 23.75 -4.21
CA SER A 294 -4.12 24.38 -5.24
C SER A 294 -5.53 24.68 -4.73
N THR A 295 -5.77 25.93 -4.34
CA THR A 295 -7.07 26.42 -3.86
C THR A 295 -8.11 26.55 -4.98
N THR A 296 -8.70 25.43 -5.40
CA THR A 296 -9.68 25.40 -6.51
C THR A 296 -11.06 25.91 -6.07
N THR A 297 -11.38 27.14 -6.45
CA THR A 297 -12.72 27.73 -6.25
C THR A 297 -13.75 27.09 -7.19
N VAL A 298 -14.74 26.38 -6.63
CA VAL A 298 -15.83 25.75 -7.40
C VAL A 298 -16.85 26.80 -7.84
N GLU A 299 -16.82 27.21 -9.11
CA GLU A 299 -17.89 28.02 -9.69
C GLU A 299 -19.15 27.18 -9.94
N VAL A 300 -20.28 27.61 -9.38
CA VAL A 300 -21.57 26.93 -9.53
C VAL A 300 -22.26 27.40 -10.80
N LEU A 301 -22.14 26.60 -11.87
CA LEU A 301 -22.88 26.80 -13.12
C LEU A 301 -24.40 26.71 -12.89
N LYS A 302 -25.08 27.86 -12.89
CA LYS A 302 -26.53 27.97 -12.84
C LYS A 302 -27.13 27.72 -14.23
N SER A 303 -28.13 26.84 -14.32
CA SER A 303 -28.88 26.61 -15.56
C SER A 303 -29.69 27.84 -15.97
N THR A 304 -29.63 28.22 -17.24
CA THR A 304 -30.41 29.34 -17.81
C THR A 304 -31.70 28.85 -18.47
N THR A 305 -32.81 29.53 -18.21
CA THR A 305 -34.16 29.23 -18.74
C THR A 305 -34.46 30.11 -19.96
N ILE A 306 -35.39 29.71 -20.86
CA ILE A 306 -36.50 30.50 -21.51
C ILE A 306 -36.81 30.11 -22.98
N LYS A 307 -38.04 29.55 -23.21
CA LYS A 307 -38.91 29.64 -24.44
C LYS A 307 -38.35 29.07 -25.77
N ASN A 308 -39.08 28.78 -26.88
CA ASN A 308 -40.50 28.84 -27.34
C ASN A 308 -40.63 27.90 -28.61
N ILE A 309 -41.73 27.62 -29.34
CA ILE A 309 -43.20 27.92 -29.37
C ILE A 309 -43.92 26.86 -30.29
N ASP A 310 -45.27 26.74 -30.25
CA ASP A 310 -46.19 26.19 -31.29
C ASP A 310 -46.06 24.72 -31.79
N ASN A 311 -46.99 24.09 -32.53
CA ASN A 311 -48.48 23.96 -32.52
C ASN A 311 -48.88 22.93 -33.61
N PHE A 312 -49.94 22.10 -33.44
CA PHE A 312 -51.00 21.83 -34.46
C PHE A 312 -52.09 20.81 -33.97
N THR A 313 -53.22 20.77 -34.70
CA THR A 313 -54.51 20.09 -34.45
C THR A 313 -54.58 18.60 -34.90
N SER A 314 -55.53 17.71 -34.53
CA SER A 314 -56.73 17.70 -33.63
C SER A 314 -56.90 16.26 -33.03
N ALA A 315 -58.01 15.49 -32.88
CA ALA A 315 -59.47 15.52 -33.14
C ALA A 315 -60.15 14.27 -32.47
N ASP A 316 -61.46 14.15 -32.18
CA ASP A 316 -62.51 15.15 -31.86
C ASP A 316 -63.83 14.51 -31.31
N THR A 317 -64.66 15.31 -30.59
CA THR A 317 -66.08 15.08 -30.19
C THR A 317 -66.42 13.92 -29.18
N PRO A 318 -67.67 13.74 -28.67
CA PRO A 318 -68.00 14.31 -27.35
C PRO A 318 -68.88 13.44 -26.40
N LYS A 319 -69.06 13.90 -25.15
CA LYS A 319 -70.31 13.75 -24.39
C LYS A 319 -70.44 14.78 -23.26
N GLN A 320 -71.65 15.33 -23.08
CA GLN A 320 -71.96 16.38 -22.11
C GLN A 320 -72.29 15.79 -20.72
N THR A 321 -71.97 16.51 -19.65
CA THR A 321 -72.70 16.40 -18.38
C THR A 321 -72.83 17.77 -17.71
N ILE A 322 -74.00 18.02 -17.13
CA ILE A 322 -74.54 19.31 -16.70
C ILE A 322 -73.72 19.99 -15.58
N THR A 323 -73.49 21.30 -15.72
CA THR A 323 -72.89 22.16 -14.70
C THR A 323 -73.86 22.45 -13.55
N LYS A 324 -73.37 22.38 -12.29
CA LYS A 324 -73.90 23.18 -11.17
C LYS A 324 -72.76 23.94 -10.52
N GLN A 325 -72.83 25.27 -10.54
CA GLN A 325 -71.89 26.11 -9.79
C GLN A 325 -72.21 26.06 -8.30
N PHE A 326 -71.19 25.80 -7.48
CA PHE A 326 -71.14 26.19 -6.08
C PHE A 326 -69.84 26.96 -5.87
N SER A 327 -69.95 28.24 -5.53
CA SER A 327 -68.80 29.12 -5.30
C SER A 327 -68.23 28.91 -3.89
N PHE A 328 -67.33 27.95 -3.74
CA PHE A 328 -66.44 27.89 -2.58
C PHE A 328 -65.26 28.86 -2.77
N HIS A 329 -64.81 29.51 -1.69
CA HIS A 329 -63.59 30.31 -1.71
C HIS A 329 -62.39 29.41 -2.05
N HIS A 330 -61.75 29.69 -3.18
CA HIS A 330 -60.70 28.84 -3.73
C HIS A 330 -59.38 28.99 -2.95
N ASP A 331 -59.15 30.17 -2.39
CA ASP A 331 -57.86 30.59 -1.82
C ASP A 331 -57.53 29.89 -0.50
N THR A 332 -58.50 29.72 0.39
CA THR A 332 -58.30 29.03 1.67
C THR A 332 -57.95 27.56 1.49
N LEU A 333 -58.57 26.88 0.51
CA LEU A 333 -58.18 25.53 0.12
C LEU A 333 -56.76 25.48 -0.45
N VAL A 334 -56.40 26.38 -1.36
CA VAL A 334 -55.04 26.43 -1.94
C VAL A 334 -53.97 26.70 -0.87
N ILE A 335 -54.24 27.56 0.11
CA ILE A 335 -53.33 27.83 1.24
C ILE A 335 -53.16 26.60 2.14
N VAL A 336 -54.25 25.87 2.44
CA VAL A 336 -54.18 24.63 3.23
C VAL A 336 -53.41 23.53 2.48
N TRP A 337 -53.69 23.33 1.18
CA TRP A 337 -53.01 22.32 0.38
C TRP A 337 -51.51 22.63 0.17
N THR A 338 -51.13 23.88 -0.08
CA THR A 338 -49.71 24.26 -0.18
C THR A 338 -48.99 24.12 1.18
N SER A 339 -49.64 24.48 2.29
CA SER A 339 -49.10 24.27 3.64
C SER A 339 -48.87 22.78 3.95
N LEU A 340 -49.83 21.91 3.60
CA LEU A 340 -49.69 20.45 3.76
C LEU A 340 -48.56 19.87 2.91
N ILE A 341 -48.38 20.35 1.67
CA ILE A 341 -47.28 19.95 0.79
C ILE A 341 -45.93 20.39 1.38
N ILE A 342 -45.82 21.61 1.91
CA ILE A 342 -44.60 22.10 2.57
C ILE A 342 -44.27 21.26 3.81
N ILE A 343 -45.27 20.95 4.65
CA ILE A 343 -45.11 20.07 5.82
C ILE A 343 -44.64 18.67 5.40
N LEU A 344 -45.20 18.10 4.32
CA LEU A 344 -44.79 16.80 3.79
C LEU A 344 -43.34 16.82 3.26
N ILE A 345 -42.95 17.88 2.54
CA ILE A 345 -41.56 18.06 2.07
C ILE A 345 -40.59 18.20 3.24
N LEU A 346 -40.93 18.98 4.26
CA LEU A 346 -40.13 19.12 5.48
C LEU A 346 -40.03 17.81 6.27
N PHE A 347 -41.11 17.02 6.33
CA PHE A 347 -41.10 15.70 6.95
C PHE A 347 -40.24 14.71 6.17
N VAL A 348 -40.34 14.68 4.84
CA VAL A 348 -39.47 13.83 3.98
C VAL A 348 -38.00 14.27 4.10
N MET A 349 -37.71 15.57 4.14
CA MET A 349 -36.36 16.09 4.41
C MET A 349 -35.86 15.68 5.79
N LEU A 350 -36.69 15.76 6.83
CA LEU A 350 -36.32 15.34 8.19
C LEU A 350 -36.06 13.83 8.25
N CYS A 351 -36.92 13.01 7.63
CA CYS A 351 -36.72 11.56 7.50
C CYS A 351 -35.47 11.22 6.68
N TYR A 352 -35.13 12.00 5.65
CA TYR A 352 -33.91 11.81 4.85
C TYR A 352 -32.65 12.21 5.64
N ILE A 353 -32.69 13.31 6.38
CA ILE A 353 -31.62 13.72 7.31
C ILE A 353 -31.43 12.68 8.42
N LEU A 354 -32.51 12.15 8.99
CA LEU A 354 -32.46 11.06 9.97
C LEU A 354 -31.98 9.75 9.35
N TYR A 355 -32.34 9.44 8.11
CA TYR A 355 -31.84 8.27 7.37
C TYR A 355 -30.32 8.37 7.10
N ILE A 356 -29.83 9.54 6.69
CA ILE A 356 -28.39 9.82 6.55
C ILE A 356 -27.69 9.72 7.91
N ARG A 357 -28.24 10.37 8.95
CA ARG A 357 -27.63 10.41 10.29
C ARG A 357 -27.66 9.06 11.01
N ASN A 358 -28.62 8.19 10.69
CA ASN A 358 -28.74 6.84 11.26
C ASN A 358 -28.11 5.75 10.38
N ARG A 359 -27.59 6.08 9.18
CA ARG A 359 -26.59 5.26 8.51
C ARG A 359 -25.26 5.42 9.24
N ARG A 360 -24.94 4.47 10.13
CA ARG A 360 -23.54 4.16 10.45
C ARG A 360 -22.82 3.83 9.13
N GLN A 361 -21.88 4.68 8.72
CA GLN A 361 -21.11 4.47 7.50
C GLN A 361 -19.88 3.63 7.86
N VAL A 362 -19.86 2.40 7.37
CA VAL A 362 -18.91 1.36 7.79
C VAL A 362 -17.73 1.34 6.82
N THR A 363 -16.51 1.58 7.32
CA THR A 363 -15.27 1.50 6.54
C THR A 363 -14.67 0.09 6.68
N ARG A 364 -14.73 -0.72 5.62
CA ARG A 364 -14.58 -2.19 5.69
C ARG A 364 -13.30 -2.66 5.04
N PHE A 365 -12.19 -2.65 5.79
CA PHE A 365 -10.90 -3.09 5.27
C PHE A 365 -10.83 -4.62 5.11
N ASN A 366 -10.44 -5.07 3.91
CA ASN A 366 -10.43 -6.50 3.59
C ASN A 366 -9.01 -7.02 3.38
N VAL A 367 -8.58 -7.97 4.22
CA VAL A 367 -7.47 -8.87 3.92
C VAL A 367 -8.03 -10.21 3.46
N TYR A 368 -7.88 -10.54 2.18
CA TYR A 368 -8.36 -11.81 1.62
C TYR A 368 -7.22 -12.81 1.46
N ALA A 369 -7.53 -14.09 1.67
CA ALA A 369 -6.63 -15.20 1.39
C ALA A 369 -7.24 -16.08 0.29
N ILE A 370 -6.55 -16.21 -0.86
CA ILE A 370 -6.88 -17.18 -1.90
C ILE A 370 -5.94 -18.37 -1.77
N ASN A 371 -6.50 -19.59 -1.83
CA ASN A 371 -5.72 -20.81 -2.05
C ASN A 371 -5.76 -21.17 -3.54
N VAL A 372 -4.59 -21.43 -4.15
CA VAL A 372 -4.45 -21.70 -5.60
C VAL A 372 -4.10 -23.16 -5.95
N ASP A 373 -4.30 -24.11 -5.02
CA ASP A 373 -3.80 -25.50 -5.16
C ASP A 373 -4.43 -26.30 -6.32
N ASN A 374 -5.45 -25.76 -7.01
CA ASN A 374 -6.19 -26.40 -8.11
C ASN A 374 -6.44 -25.48 -9.34
N SER A 375 -5.64 -24.43 -9.56
CA SER A 375 -5.76 -23.56 -10.74
C SER A 375 -4.51 -23.61 -11.62
N ASP A 376 -4.70 -23.83 -12.93
CA ASP A 376 -3.63 -23.69 -13.92
C ASP A 376 -2.99 -22.31 -13.83
N THR A 377 -1.67 -22.26 -13.69
CA THR A 377 -0.92 -21.02 -13.46
C THR A 377 -0.61 -20.29 -14.78
N SER A 378 -1.62 -20.19 -15.66
CA SER A 378 -1.56 -19.41 -16.89
C SER A 378 -2.16 -18.03 -16.65
N ASN A 379 -1.36 -16.98 -16.86
CA ASN A 379 -1.67 -15.62 -16.42
C ASN A 379 -3.06 -15.12 -16.86
N ASP A 380 -3.51 -15.43 -18.09
CA ASP A 380 -4.79 -14.95 -18.64
C ASP A 380 -6.04 -15.50 -17.94
N SER A 381 -5.98 -16.74 -17.42
CA SER A 381 -7.17 -17.45 -16.93
C SER A 381 -7.64 -16.98 -15.55
N MET A 382 -6.75 -16.35 -14.78
CA MET A 382 -7.01 -15.93 -13.40
C MET A 382 -7.78 -14.60 -13.32
N PHE A 383 -7.57 -13.70 -14.28
CA PHE A 383 -8.25 -12.39 -14.35
C PHE A 383 -9.67 -12.49 -14.95
N THR A 384 -9.86 -13.33 -15.97
CA THR A 384 -11.06 -13.35 -16.82
C THR A 384 -12.37 -13.81 -16.15
N ASN A 385 -12.34 -14.27 -14.89
CA ASN A 385 -13.53 -14.75 -14.18
C ASN A 385 -13.58 -14.31 -12.70
N TRP A 386 -13.06 -13.11 -12.42
CA TRP A 386 -12.82 -12.57 -11.08
C TRP A 386 -14.11 -12.20 -10.32
N THR A 387 -15.04 -11.47 -10.95
CA THR A 387 -16.24 -10.88 -10.32
C THR A 387 -17.14 -11.90 -9.63
N ASN A 388 -17.26 -13.11 -10.21
CA ASN A 388 -18.15 -14.16 -9.69
C ASN A 388 -17.58 -14.93 -8.47
N ARG A 389 -16.30 -14.76 -8.12
CA ARG A 389 -15.62 -15.60 -7.11
C ARG A 389 -15.62 -15.02 -5.70
N GLN A 390 -16.02 -13.76 -5.51
CA GLN A 390 -15.95 -13.06 -4.20
C GLN A 390 -16.77 -13.72 -3.07
N ASN A 391 -17.77 -14.55 -3.40
CA ASN A 391 -18.70 -15.16 -2.44
C ASN A 391 -18.19 -16.41 -1.71
N LYS A 392 -16.89 -16.76 -1.81
CA LYS A 392 -16.29 -17.94 -1.14
C LYS A 392 -15.21 -17.62 -0.10
N PHE A 393 -14.98 -16.35 0.22
CA PHE A 393 -13.85 -15.94 1.06
C PHE A 393 -14.22 -15.65 2.51
N LYS A 394 -13.28 -15.89 3.43
CA LYS A 394 -13.37 -15.46 4.83
C LYS A 394 -13.11 -13.96 4.92
N ARG A 395 -14.16 -13.16 4.72
CA ARG A 395 -14.13 -11.70 4.88
C ARG A 395 -13.98 -11.32 6.36
N LEU A 396 -13.32 -10.19 6.62
CA LEU A 396 -13.38 -9.47 7.88
C LEU A 396 -14.10 -8.13 7.59
N GLU A 397 -15.07 -7.76 8.41
CA GLU A 397 -15.79 -6.48 8.33
C GLU A 397 -15.69 -5.79 9.69
N PHE A 398 -15.54 -4.46 9.70
CA PHE A 398 -15.29 -3.67 10.92
C PHE A 398 -16.11 -2.38 10.89
N ASP A 399 -16.73 -2.04 12.02
CA ASP A 399 -17.39 -0.75 12.26
C ASP A 399 -16.41 0.19 12.98
N ILE A 400 -16.49 1.49 12.68
CA ILE A 400 -15.81 2.58 13.41
C ILE A 400 -16.91 3.48 13.97
N ASP A 401 -16.93 3.70 15.29
CA ASP A 401 -17.89 4.59 15.96
C ASP A 401 -17.23 5.95 16.27
N GLU A 402 -17.75 7.04 15.71
CA GLU A 402 -17.09 8.35 15.69
C GLU A 402 -17.32 9.23 16.94
N GLU A 403 -17.96 8.74 18.02
CA GLU A 403 -18.42 9.59 19.13
C GLU A 403 -17.32 10.20 20.03
N ASN A 404 -16.03 9.87 19.85
CA ASN A 404 -14.95 10.54 20.59
C ASN A 404 -13.65 10.75 19.78
N PRO A 405 -13.55 11.82 18.96
CA PRO A 405 -12.36 12.11 18.13
C PRO A 405 -11.11 12.59 18.89
N SER A 406 -11.13 12.64 20.22
CA SER A 406 -10.08 13.22 21.07
C SER A 406 -9.39 12.22 22.00
N SER A 407 -9.54 10.91 21.73
CA SER A 407 -8.96 9.83 22.55
C SER A 407 -8.13 8.80 21.77
N TYR A 408 -7.67 9.13 20.55
CA TYR A 408 -6.90 8.24 19.66
C TYR A 408 -5.80 9.01 18.92
#